data_AF-A0A4V2T1Y8-F1
#
_entry.id   AF-A0A4V2T1Y8-F1
#
_cell.length_a   1.000
_cell.length_b   1.000
_cell.length_c   1.000
_cell.angle_alpha   90.00
_cell.angle_beta   90.00
_cell.angle_gamma   90.00
#
_symmetry.space_group_name_H-M   'P 1'
#
loop_
_entity.id
_entity.type
_entity.pdbx_description
1 polymer ?
#
loop_
_entity_poly.entity_id
_entity_poly.type
_entity_poly.pdbx_seq_one_letter_code
_entity_poly.pdbx_strand_id
1 'polypeptide(L)'
;MSNIELDYSHSLANMERTPATAYLLAVLGEISELTTFNQVRIFNGRNAINDLERLNNFELVRVRKPKANGKTHYTAYRVANKKQCETLIKLYQLKAKQKGYPLMTKSQISIALSRFNDKYDPLKVADGEYIVRKPPRPSTIQA
;
A
#
# COMPACT_ATOMS: atom_id res chain seq x y z
N MET A 1 15.30 -9.31 -11.57
CA MET A 1 14.09 -8.65 -11.01
C MET A 1 13.05 -8.63 -12.12
N SER A 2 12.03 -9.47 -12.04
CA SER A 2 10.94 -9.47 -13.00
C SER A 2 10.10 -8.21 -12.82
N ASN A 3 10.04 -7.38 -13.87
CA ASN A 3 9.07 -6.30 -13.96
C ASN A 3 7.69 -6.95 -13.99
N ILE A 4 6.94 -6.85 -12.89
CA ILE A 4 5.51 -7.09 -12.93
C ILE A 4 4.95 -5.90 -13.69
N GLU A 5 4.82 -6.04 -15.02
CA GLU A 5 3.95 -5.15 -15.79
C GLU A 5 2.55 -5.34 -15.22
N LEU A 6 2.10 -4.34 -14.47
CA LEU A 6 0.73 -4.23 -14.01
C LEU A 6 -0.14 -3.92 -15.24
N ASP A 7 -0.46 -4.97 -16.00
CA ASP A 7 -1.36 -4.96 -17.16
C ASP A 7 -2.80 -4.50 -16.81
N TYR A 8 -3.02 -4.15 -15.53
CA TYR A 8 -4.27 -3.65 -14.98
C TYR A 8 -4.31 -2.12 -14.82
N SER A 9 -3.30 -1.36 -15.26
CA SER A 9 -3.22 0.09 -15.06
C SER A 9 -4.49 0.85 -15.49
N HIS A 10 -5.12 0.45 -16.61
CA HIS A 10 -6.40 1.01 -17.07
C HIS A 10 -7.60 0.59 -16.22
N SER A 11 -7.60 -0.62 -15.65
CA SER A 11 -8.71 -1.08 -14.79
C SER A 11 -8.66 -0.48 -13.39
N LEU A 12 -7.45 -0.28 -12.83
CA LEU A 12 -7.27 0.18 -11.45
C LEU A 12 -7.57 1.67 -11.30
N ALA A 13 -7.34 2.47 -12.35
CA ALA A 13 -7.63 3.92 -12.34
C ALA A 13 -9.13 4.22 -12.19
N ASN A 14 -10.00 3.28 -12.58
CA ASN A 14 -11.46 3.40 -12.48
C ASN A 14 -12.03 2.74 -11.21
N MET A 15 -11.19 2.12 -10.38
CA MET A 15 -11.64 1.50 -9.13
C MET A 15 -11.78 2.54 -8.03
N GLU A 16 -12.63 2.21 -7.04
CA GLU A 16 -12.68 2.96 -5.80
C GLU A 16 -11.30 3.01 -5.12
N ARG A 17 -11.02 4.12 -4.44
CA ARG A 17 -9.68 4.41 -3.90
C ARG A 17 -9.15 3.33 -2.96
N THR A 18 -10.00 2.84 -2.07
CA THR A 18 -9.66 1.84 -1.05
C THR A 18 -9.27 0.49 -1.65
N PRO A 19 -10.08 -0.16 -2.50
CA PRO A 19 -9.70 -1.43 -3.13
C PRO A 19 -8.48 -1.29 -4.05
N ALA A 20 -8.35 -0.19 -4.82
CA ALA A 20 -7.18 0.05 -5.64
C ALA A 20 -5.89 0.13 -4.80
N THR A 21 -5.94 0.87 -3.69
CA THR A 21 -4.81 1.00 -2.77
C THR A 21 -4.50 -0.34 -2.09
N ALA A 22 -5.52 -1.14 -1.75
CA ALA A 22 -5.34 -2.45 -1.15
C ALA A 22 -4.63 -3.43 -2.11
N TYR A 23 -5.04 -3.42 -3.39
CA TYR A 23 -4.38 -4.19 -4.44
C TYR A 23 -2.91 -3.81 -4.59
N LEU A 24 -2.63 -2.50 -4.70
CA LEU A 24 -1.25 -2.01 -4.86
C LEU A 24 -0.38 -2.41 -3.66
N LEU A 25 -0.87 -2.25 -2.43
CA LEU A 25 -0.15 -2.66 -1.23
C LEU A 25 0.07 -4.18 -1.19
N ALA A 26 -0.91 -4.99 -1.61
CA ALA A 26 -0.74 -6.43 -1.64
C ALA A 26 0.36 -6.85 -2.63
N VAL A 27 0.34 -6.30 -3.85
CA VAL A 27 1.28 -6.69 -4.92
C VAL A 27 2.68 -6.11 -4.69
N LEU A 28 2.77 -4.81 -4.39
CA LEU A 28 4.06 -4.11 -4.29
C LEU A 28 4.65 -4.17 -2.87
N GLY A 29 3.82 -4.44 -1.85
CA GLY A 29 4.16 -4.46 -0.42
C GLY A 29 4.69 -3.15 0.17
N GLU A 30 5.02 -2.17 -0.67
CA GLU A 30 5.34 -0.81 -0.32
C GLU A 30 4.80 0.12 -1.41
N ILE A 31 4.16 1.23 -1.01
CA ILE A 31 3.71 2.28 -1.91
C ILE A 31 4.05 3.65 -1.36
N SER A 32 4.23 4.63 -2.23
CA SER A 32 4.25 6.06 -1.87
C SER A 32 3.02 6.77 -2.42
N GLU A 33 2.77 8.02 -2.02
CA GLU A 33 1.72 8.83 -2.64
C GLU A 33 1.92 9.00 -4.16
N LEU A 34 3.19 9.10 -4.60
CA LEU A 34 3.52 9.15 -6.02
C LEU A 34 3.21 7.81 -6.71
N THR A 35 3.47 6.69 -6.05
CA THR A 35 3.10 5.36 -6.57
C THR A 35 1.59 5.26 -6.77
N THR A 36 0.79 5.68 -5.78
CA THR A 36 -0.68 5.68 -5.90
C THR A 36 -1.17 6.64 -6.99
N PHE A 37 -0.56 7.80 -7.13
CA PHE A 37 -0.93 8.74 -8.19
C PHE A 37 -0.62 8.16 -9.58
N ASN A 38 0.58 7.63 -9.77
CA ASN A 38 1.02 7.14 -11.07
C ASN A 38 0.28 5.87 -11.52
N GLN A 39 0.01 4.95 -10.59
CA GLN A 39 -0.59 3.65 -10.92
C GLN A 39 -2.12 3.68 -10.99
N VAL A 40 -2.77 4.49 -10.15
CA VAL A 40 -4.24 4.44 -9.97
C VAL A 40 -4.90 5.82 -9.96
N ARG A 41 -4.17 6.88 -10.30
CA ARG A 41 -4.70 8.26 -10.42
C ARG A 41 -5.39 8.78 -9.15
N ILE A 42 -5.05 8.22 -7.99
CA ILE A 42 -5.60 8.66 -6.71
C ILE A 42 -4.82 9.88 -6.22
N PHE A 43 -5.50 11.02 -6.22
CA PHE A 43 -5.06 12.19 -5.46
C PHE A 43 -5.29 11.97 -3.96
N ASN A 44 -4.37 12.43 -3.12
CA ASN A 44 -4.38 12.23 -1.66
C ASN A 44 -4.30 10.75 -1.23
N GLY A 45 -3.35 9.99 -1.78
CA GLY A 45 -3.15 8.57 -1.47
C GLY A 45 -3.02 8.27 0.04
N ARG A 46 -2.49 9.22 0.82
CA ARG A 46 -2.45 9.16 2.29
C ARG A 46 -3.81 8.94 2.94
N ASN A 47 -4.87 9.55 2.42
CA ASN A 47 -6.22 9.38 2.97
C ASN A 47 -6.72 7.95 2.75
N ALA A 48 -6.50 7.39 1.55
CA ALA A 48 -6.85 6.00 1.25
C ALA A 48 -6.09 5.01 2.15
N ILE A 49 -4.82 5.30 2.45
CA ILE A 49 -4.04 4.52 3.41
C ILE A 49 -4.61 4.61 4.83
N ASN A 50 -4.91 5.82 5.31
CA ASN A 50 -5.50 6.00 6.63
C ASN A 50 -6.86 5.31 6.76
N ASP A 51 -7.68 5.30 5.70
CA ASP A 51 -8.94 4.59 5.66
C ASP A 51 -8.75 3.06 5.68
N LEU A 52 -7.76 2.54 4.95
CA LEU A 52 -7.42 1.12 4.97
C LEU A 52 -6.99 0.66 6.37
N GLU A 53 -6.08 1.40 7.01
CA GLU A 53 -5.62 1.11 8.37
C GLU A 53 -6.80 1.08 9.37
N ARG A 54 -7.70 2.07 9.26
CA ARG A 54 -8.89 2.18 10.12
C ARG A 54 -9.86 1.03 9.92
N LEU A 55 -10.20 0.71 8.67
CA LEU A 55 -11.20 -0.32 8.34
C LEU A 55 -10.73 -1.73 8.72
N ASN A 56 -9.42 -1.96 8.76
CA ASN A 56 -8.84 -3.28 8.98
C ASN A 56 -8.11 -3.43 10.32
N ASN A 57 -8.16 -2.39 11.17
CA ASN A 57 -7.54 -2.35 12.49
C ASN A 57 -6.05 -2.76 12.48
N PHE A 58 -5.26 -2.16 11.59
CA PHE A 58 -3.81 -2.34 11.56
C PHE A 58 -3.11 -1.04 11.16
N GLU A 59 -1.81 -0.95 11.43
CA GLU A 59 -0.98 0.16 10.93
C GLU A 59 0.08 -0.33 9.95
N LEU A 60 0.27 0.41 8.86
CA LEU A 60 1.38 0.23 7.94
C LEU A 60 2.64 0.88 8.51
N VAL A 61 3.79 0.27 8.21
CA VAL A 61 5.09 0.86 8.53
C VAL A 61 5.29 2.08 7.64
N ARG A 62 5.56 3.24 8.23
CA ARG A 62 5.86 4.46 7.49
C ARG A 62 7.37 4.66 7.44
N VAL A 63 7.93 4.71 6.24
CA VAL A 63 9.36 4.92 6.00
C VAL A 63 9.54 6.27 5.32
N ARG A 64 10.38 7.14 5.89
CA ARG A 64 10.82 8.37 5.23
C ARG A 64 12.01 8.01 4.35
N LYS A 65 11.88 8.31 3.06
CA LYS A 65 12.87 8.00 2.03
C LYS A 65 13.37 9.29 1.39
N PRO A 66 14.69 9.45 1.16
CA PRO A 66 15.22 10.62 0.48
C PRO A 66 14.71 10.66 -0.97
N LYS A 67 14.39 11.85 -1.47
CA LYS A 67 14.16 12.08 -2.91
C LYS A 67 15.51 12.11 -3.63
N ALA A 68 15.48 11.95 -4.95
CA ALA A 68 16.66 12.00 -5.81
C ALA A 68 17.50 13.29 -5.64
N ASN A 69 16.87 14.40 -5.21
CA ASN A 69 17.55 15.66 -4.94
C ASN A 69 18.31 15.73 -3.60
N GLY A 70 18.23 14.68 -2.75
CA GLY A 70 18.88 14.60 -1.44
C GLY A 70 18.37 15.56 -0.36
N LYS A 71 17.67 16.64 -0.73
CA LYS A 71 17.23 17.72 0.17
C LYS A 71 15.87 17.48 0.82
N THR A 72 15.07 16.57 0.24
CA THR A 72 13.68 16.38 0.65
C THR A 72 13.37 14.89 0.81
N HIS A 73 12.38 14.58 1.64
CA HIS A 73 11.95 13.21 1.89
C HIS A 73 10.50 13.02 1.43
N TYR A 74 10.17 11.80 1.01
CA TYR A 74 8.79 11.34 0.84
C TYR A 74 8.49 10.22 1.81
N THR A 75 7.20 9.94 2.02
CA THR A 75 6.76 8.84 2.89
C THR A 75 6.31 7.67 2.04
N ALA A 76 6.89 6.51 2.29
CA ALA A 76 6.42 5.23 1.81
C ALA A 76 5.68 4.49 2.93
N TYR A 77 4.70 3.68 2.54
CA TYR A 77 3.84 2.90 3.42
C TYR A 77 4.02 1.44 3.07
N ARG A 78 4.51 0.66 4.03
CA ARG A 78 4.94 -0.72 3.85
C ARG A 78 4.08 -1.67 4.68
N VAL A 79 3.73 -2.79 4.06
CA VAL A 79 3.01 -3.88 4.71
C VAL A 79 3.93 -4.56 5.71
N ALA A 80 3.49 -4.65 6.97
CA ALA A 80 4.35 -5.11 8.06
C ALA A 80 4.57 -6.63 8.04
N ASN A 81 3.57 -7.41 7.64
CA ASN A 81 3.66 -8.87 7.71
C ASN A 81 2.67 -9.56 6.78
N LYS A 82 2.83 -10.88 6.68
CA LYS A 82 1.97 -11.75 5.87
C LYS A 82 0.50 -11.58 6.21
N LYS A 83 0.14 -11.50 7.49
CA LYS A 83 -1.25 -11.34 7.96
C LYS A 83 -1.89 -10.06 7.41
N GLN A 84 -1.17 -8.93 7.44
CA GLN A 84 -1.66 -7.69 6.84
C GLN A 84 -1.85 -7.83 5.32
N CYS A 85 -0.90 -8.47 4.62
CA CYS A 85 -1.03 -8.73 3.18
C CYS A 85 -2.27 -9.58 2.87
N GLU A 86 -2.50 -10.67 3.62
CA GLU A 86 -3.69 -11.51 3.47
C GLU A 86 -4.98 -10.73 3.70
N THR A 87 -5.02 -9.83 4.69
CA THR A 87 -6.17 -8.94 4.93
C THR A 87 -6.43 -8.02 3.74
N LEU A 88 -5.39 -7.41 3.18
CA LEU A 88 -5.50 -6.56 1.99
C LEU A 88 -6.01 -7.34 0.77
N ILE A 89 -5.51 -8.55 0.55
CA ILE A 89 -5.96 -9.45 -0.52
C ILE A 89 -7.44 -9.80 -0.34
N LYS A 90 -7.85 -10.18 0.88
CA LYS A 90 -9.26 -10.51 1.18
C LYS A 90 -10.17 -9.31 0.94
N LEU A 91 -9.78 -8.13 1.38
CA LEU A 91 -10.52 -6.88 1.17
C LEU A 91 -10.69 -6.60 -0.33
N TYR A 92 -9.60 -6.66 -1.10
CA TYR A 92 -9.65 -6.46 -2.55
C TYR A 92 -10.56 -7.47 -3.22
N GLN A 93 -10.38 -8.77 -2.97
CA GLN A 93 -11.16 -9.83 -3.59
C GLN A 93 -12.67 -9.69 -3.29
N LEU A 94 -13.02 -9.32 -2.05
CA LEU A 94 -14.41 -9.06 -1.68
C LEU A 94 -14.99 -7.88 -2.49
N LYS A 95 -14.26 -6.75 -2.56
CA LYS A 95 -14.71 -5.58 -3.31
C LYS A 95 -14.76 -5.82 -4.81
N ALA A 96 -13.80 -6.57 -5.34
CA ALA A 96 -13.78 -6.96 -6.74
C ALA A 96 -15.01 -7.81 -7.11
N LYS A 97 -15.39 -8.79 -6.28
CA LYS A 97 -16.65 -9.55 -6.45
C LYS A 97 -17.89 -8.66 -6.39
N GLN A 98 -17.94 -7.71 -5.46
CA GLN A 98 -19.11 -6.82 -5.27
C GLN A 98 -19.28 -5.82 -6.41
N LYS A 99 -18.19 -5.35 -7.00
CA LYS A 99 -18.17 -4.23 -7.97
C LYS A 99 -17.87 -4.67 -9.40
N GLY A 100 -17.62 -5.96 -9.63
CA GLY A 100 -17.27 -6.50 -10.94
C GLY A 100 -15.84 -6.16 -11.39
N TYR A 101 -14.92 -5.89 -10.47
CA TYR A 101 -13.51 -5.71 -10.82
C TYR A 101 -12.82 -7.05 -11.07
N PRO A 102 -11.71 -7.08 -11.83
CA PRO A 102 -10.90 -8.29 -11.98
C PRO A 102 -10.47 -8.85 -10.62
N LEU A 103 -10.55 -10.17 -10.45
CA LEU A 103 -10.05 -10.84 -9.26
C LEU A 103 -8.54 -11.03 -9.36
N MET A 104 -7.84 -11.00 -8.22
CA MET A 104 -6.44 -11.41 -8.19
C MET A 104 -6.34 -12.89 -8.54
N THR A 105 -5.42 -13.24 -9.43
CA THR A 105 -5.14 -14.63 -9.78
C THR A 105 -4.40 -15.34 -8.64
N LYS A 106 -4.46 -16.68 -8.61
CA LYS A 106 -3.70 -17.49 -7.64
C LYS A 106 -2.19 -17.19 -7.70
N SER A 107 -1.66 -16.96 -8.90
CA SER A 107 -0.25 -16.59 -9.11
C SER A 107 0.08 -15.24 -8.48
N GLN A 108 -0.75 -14.21 -8.70
CA GLN A 108 -0.55 -12.88 -8.08
C GLN A 108 -0.59 -12.95 -6.55
N ILE A 109 -1.53 -13.71 -5.98
CA ILE A 109 -1.64 -13.92 -4.54
C ILE A 109 -0.38 -14.62 -4.01
N SER A 110 0.08 -15.67 -4.68
CA SER A 110 1.28 -16.41 -4.29
C SER A 110 2.52 -15.51 -4.32
N ILE A 111 2.68 -14.68 -5.36
CA ILE A 111 3.78 -13.71 -5.48
C ILE A 111 3.70 -12.65 -4.38
N ALA A 112 2.52 -12.11 -4.09
CA ALA A 112 2.33 -11.14 -3.02
C ALA A 112 2.72 -11.71 -1.64
N LEU A 113 2.35 -12.97 -1.37
CA LEU A 113 2.62 -13.60 -0.08
C LEU A 113 4.06 -14.13 0.04
N SER A 114 4.70 -14.54 -1.05
CA SER A 114 6.07 -15.07 -1.03
C SER A 114 7.11 -14.06 -0.57
N ARG A 115 6.77 -12.76 -0.67
CA ARG A 115 7.54 -11.64 -0.13
C ARG A 115 7.82 -11.77 1.36
N PHE A 116 6.92 -12.39 2.13
CA PHE A 116 6.97 -12.47 3.59
C PHE A 116 7.60 -13.78 4.07
N ASN A 117 8.63 -14.26 3.37
CA ASN A 117 9.44 -15.38 3.84
C ASN A 117 10.39 -14.94 4.98
N ASP A 118 11.16 -15.88 5.54
CA ASP A 118 12.04 -15.64 6.69
C ASP A 118 13.10 -14.54 6.49
N LYS A 119 13.29 -14.05 5.26
CA LYS A 119 14.24 -12.97 4.93
C LYS A 119 13.59 -11.59 4.85
N TYR A 120 12.27 -11.49 5.06
CA TYR A 120 11.55 -10.23 5.02
C TYR A 120 11.56 -9.55 6.38
N ASP A 121 12.31 -8.45 6.47
CA ASP A 121 12.23 -7.54 7.59
C ASP A 121 11.51 -6.25 7.13
N PRO A 122 10.25 -6.02 7.57
CA PRO A 122 9.52 -4.79 7.24
C PRO A 122 10.18 -3.53 7.83
N LEU A 123 11.02 -3.67 8.86
CA LEU A 123 11.70 -2.58 9.53
C LEU A 123 13.10 -2.30 8.97
N LYS A 124 13.62 -3.17 8.10
CA LYS A 124 14.87 -2.93 7.40
C LYS A 124 14.75 -1.71 6.49
N VAL A 125 15.60 -0.72 6.74
CA VAL A 125 15.67 0.54 5.99
C VAL A 125 17.04 0.64 5.31
N ALA A 126 17.10 1.31 4.16
CA ALA A 126 18.37 1.60 3.49
C ALA A 126 19.06 2.83 4.10
N ASP A 127 20.30 3.10 3.71
CA ASP A 127 21.03 4.28 4.18
C ASP A 127 20.27 5.58 3.85
N GLY A 128 20.06 6.42 4.87
CA GLY A 128 19.27 7.65 4.77
C GLY A 128 17.76 7.47 4.87
N GLU A 129 17.26 6.24 4.97
CA GLU A 129 15.86 5.95 5.28
C GLU A 129 15.64 5.76 6.79
N TYR A 130 14.47 6.15 7.27
CA TYR A 130 14.12 5.94 8.69
C TYR A 130 12.61 5.74 8.87
N ILE A 131 12.26 4.92 9.87
CA ILE A 131 10.87 4.68 10.24
C ILE A 131 10.33 5.89 10.99
N VAL A 132 9.11 6.28 10.68
CA VAL A 132 8.40 7.33 11.40
C VAL A 132 7.10 6.81 11.99
N ARG A 133 6.75 7.34 13.15
CA ARG A 133 5.44 7.09 13.75
C ARG A 133 4.36 7.80 12.95
N LYS A 134 3.17 7.20 12.91
CA LYS A 134 1.98 7.90 12.44
C LYS A 134 1.76 9.12 13.34
N PRO A 135 1.62 10.33 12.79
CA PRO A 135 1.31 11.49 13.61
C PRO A 135 -0.06 11.28 14.27
N PRO A 136 -0.23 11.72 15.54
CA PRO A 136 -1.53 11.68 16.17
C PRO A 136 -2.52 12.47 15.30
N ARG A 137 -3.75 11.96 15.19
CA ARG A 137 -4.81 12.74 14.55
C ARG A 137 -5.02 13.98 15.41
N PRO A 138 -5.11 15.20 14.83
CA PRO A 138 -5.50 16.37 15.60
C PRO A 138 -6.81 16.02 16.31
N SER A 139 -6.83 16.06 17.64
CA SER A 139 -8.08 16.01 18.38
C SER A 139 -8.90 17.17 17.86
N THR A 140 -10.08 16.88 17.30
CA THR A 140 -11.05 17.93 17.00
C THR A 140 -11.30 18.65 18.32
N ILE A 141 -10.72 19.84 18.48
CA ILE A 141 -11.12 20.73 19.56
C ILE A 141 -12.55 21.06 19.20
N GLN A 142 -13.50 20.49 19.93
CA GLN A 142 -14.87 20.99 19.91
C GLN A 142 -14.78 22.42 20.45
N ALA A 143 -14.91 23.39 19.55
CA ALA A 143 -15.18 24.76 19.89
C ALA A 143 -16.67 24.90 20.23
#